data_AF-A0A6H9GHQ9-F1
#
_entry.id   AF-A0A6H9GHQ9-F1
#
_cell.length_a   1.000
_cell.length_b   1.000
_cell.length_c   1.000
_cell.angle_alpha   90.00
_cell.angle_beta   90.00
_cell.angle_gamma   90.00
#
_symmetry.space_group_name_H-M   'P 1'
#
loop_
_entity.id
_entity.type
_entity.pdbx_description
1 polymer ?
#
loop_
_entity_poly.entity_id
_entity_poly.type
_entity_poly.pdbx_seq_one_letter_code
_entity_poly.pdbx_strand_id
1 'polypeptide(L)'
;MSLWFPPLPRQQIWVKETLVDGQTPGGISTFSVQGIGNNWWKLDRGISIPSELELINDRGNHWLWKPLFPMSIETYQQALRVIGEFFYRVS
;
A
#
# COMPACT_ATOMS: atom_id res chain seq x y z
N MET A 1 27.73 -29.69 26.85
CA MET A 1 26.61 -28.72 26.91
C MET A 1 26.50 -28.11 25.53
N SER A 2 25.40 -28.36 24.82
CA SER A 2 25.23 -27.88 23.44
C SER A 2 24.19 -26.77 23.43
N LEU A 3 24.57 -25.61 22.90
CA LEU A 3 23.69 -24.46 22.72
C LEU A 3 23.24 -24.43 21.26
N TRP A 4 21.92 -24.47 21.07
CA TRP A 4 21.31 -24.32 19.76
C TRP A 4 20.89 -22.86 19.59
N PHE A 5 21.38 -22.21 18.52
CA PHE A 5 20.88 -20.90 18.13
C PHE A 5 19.59 -21.08 17.32
N PRO A 6 18.52 -20.31 17.59
CA PRO A 6 17.37 -20.29 16.70
C PRO A 6 17.82 -19.80 15.32
N PRO A 7 17.21 -20.30 14.22
CA PRO A 7 17.50 -19.77 12.90
C PRO A 7 17.24 -18.27 12.89
N LEU A 8 18.18 -17.50 12.34
CA LEU A 8 18.01 -16.06 12.15
C LEU A 8 16.69 -15.82 11.40
N PRO A 9 15.84 -14.88 11.84
CA PRO A 9 14.60 -14.60 11.14
C PRO A 9 14.93 -14.24 9.68
N ARG A 10 14.10 -14.73 8.75
CA ARG A 10 14.16 -14.30 7.34
C ARG A 10 14.16 -12.77 7.33
N GLN A 11 15.03 -12.18 6.52
CA GLN A 11 15.22 -10.74 6.41
C GLN A 11 13.87 -10.05 6.17
N GLN A 12 13.29 -9.45 7.21
CA GLN A 12 11.96 -8.86 7.15
C GLN A 12 12.06 -7.45 6.57
N ILE A 13 11.44 -7.23 5.42
CA ILE A 13 11.40 -5.93 4.76
C ILE A 13 10.30 -5.08 5.42
N TRP A 14 10.65 -3.88 5.84
CA TRP A 14 9.74 -2.91 6.45
C TRP A 14 9.40 -1.80 5.47
N VAL A 15 8.11 -1.51 5.33
CA VAL A 15 7.60 -0.33 4.63
C VAL A 15 7.54 0.80 5.65
N LYS A 16 8.29 1.87 5.40
CA LYS A 16 8.32 3.07 6.26
C LYS A 16 7.36 4.11 5.74
N GLU A 17 6.79 4.90 6.65
CA GLU A 17 5.93 6.03 6.31
C GLU A 17 6.72 7.23 5.76
N THR A 18 8.05 7.24 5.81
CA THR A 18 8.90 8.30 5.22
C THR A 18 10.31 7.73 5.03
N LEU A 19 10.92 7.96 3.87
CA LEU A 19 12.37 7.72 3.74
C LEU A 19 13.10 8.83 4.50
N VAL A 20 14.24 8.51 5.09
CA VAL A 20 15.12 9.51 5.71
C VAL A 20 15.54 10.48 4.58
N ASP A 21 15.67 11.77 4.91
CA ASP A 21 16.03 12.87 3.98
C ASP A 21 14.88 13.55 3.22
N GLY A 22 13.72 13.75 3.86
CA GLY A 22 12.68 14.65 3.34
C GLY A 22 12.01 14.20 2.04
N GLN A 23 12.25 12.95 1.61
CA GLN A 23 11.54 12.34 0.51
C GLN A 23 10.15 11.90 0.97
N THR A 24 9.11 12.27 0.22
CA THR A 24 7.77 11.74 0.44
C THR A 24 7.81 10.22 0.35
N PRO A 25 7.19 9.49 1.29
CA PRO A 25 7.07 8.04 1.17
C PRO A 25 6.47 7.65 -0.17
N GLY A 26 7.02 6.60 -0.77
CA GLY A 26 6.38 5.95 -1.90
C GLY A 26 5.06 5.28 -1.48
N GLY A 27 4.34 4.79 -2.47
CA GLY A 27 3.05 4.13 -2.28
C GLY A 27 2.51 3.63 -3.61
N ILE A 28 1.27 3.18 -3.62
CA ILE A 28 0.58 2.83 -4.87
C ILE A 28 -0.17 4.05 -5.37
N SER A 29 0.15 4.48 -6.59
CA SER A 29 -0.51 5.59 -7.26
C SER A 29 -1.85 5.17 -7.85
N THR A 30 -2.86 6.00 -7.64
CA THR A 30 -4.19 5.90 -8.28
C THR A 30 -4.66 7.28 -8.73
N PHE A 31 -5.75 7.33 -9.49
CA PHE A 31 -6.30 8.57 -10.05
C PHE A 31 -7.81 8.64 -9.88
N SER A 32 -8.34 9.82 -9.56
CA SER A 32 -9.80 10.05 -9.46
C SER A 32 -10.49 10.22 -10.82
N VAL A 33 -9.71 10.33 -11.90
CA VAL A 33 -10.21 10.43 -13.27
C VAL A 33 -9.57 9.32 -14.09
N GLN A 34 -10.40 8.57 -14.82
CA GLN A 34 -9.92 7.55 -15.75
C GLN A 34 -9.15 8.21 -16.89
N GLY A 35 -7.94 7.71 -17.18
CA GLY A 35 -7.17 8.13 -18.33
C GLY A 35 -7.60 7.43 -19.63
N ILE A 36 -6.78 7.58 -20.67
CA ILE A 36 -7.00 6.93 -21.96
C ILE A 36 -6.43 5.50 -21.93
N GLY A 37 -7.13 4.53 -22.53
CA GLY A 37 -6.64 3.16 -22.73
C GLY A 37 -7.50 2.06 -22.09
N ASN A 38 -6.94 0.86 -22.05
CA ASN A 38 -7.59 -0.35 -21.55
C ASN A 38 -6.99 -0.78 -20.18
N ASN A 39 -7.60 -1.78 -19.54
CA ASN A 39 -7.20 -2.34 -18.25
C ASN A 39 -7.34 -1.35 -17.08
N TRP A 40 -8.34 -0.47 -17.14
CA TRP A 40 -8.65 0.39 -16.01
C TRP A 40 -9.41 -0.40 -14.94
N TRP A 41 -9.01 -0.19 -13.69
CA TRP A 41 -9.69 -0.73 -12.51
C TRP A 41 -10.24 0.42 -11.70
N LYS A 42 -11.46 0.25 -11.18
CA LYS A 42 -12.18 1.27 -10.43
C LYS A 42 -12.48 0.77 -9.03
N LEU A 43 -12.36 1.70 -8.08
CA LEU A 43 -12.85 1.57 -6.71
C LEU A 43 -13.95 2.62 -6.52
N ASP A 44 -15.11 2.20 -6.04
CA ASP A 44 -16.22 3.10 -5.78
C ASP A 44 -16.03 3.88 -4.46
N ARG A 45 -16.67 5.05 -4.38
CA ARG A 45 -16.72 5.84 -3.14
C ARG A 45 -17.46 5.09 -2.04
N GLY A 46 -17.12 5.36 -0.79
CA GLY A 46 -17.79 4.81 0.39
C GLY A 46 -17.31 3.41 0.79
N ILE A 47 -16.32 2.84 0.10
CA ILE A 47 -15.61 1.65 0.56
C ILE A 47 -14.71 2.02 1.74
N SER A 48 -14.80 1.26 2.81
CA SER A 48 -13.94 1.43 3.99
C SER A 48 -12.50 1.05 3.66
N ILE A 49 -11.57 1.94 3.99
CA ILE A 49 -10.13 1.69 3.85
C ILE A 49 -9.66 0.91 5.09
N PRO A 50 -8.85 -0.17 4.93
CA PRO A 50 -8.24 -0.86 6.05
C PRO A 50 -7.45 0.08 6.97
N SER A 51 -7.51 -0.13 8.28
CA SER A 51 -6.86 0.74 9.29
C SER A 51 -5.33 0.84 9.17
N GLU A 52 -4.72 -0.11 8.46
CA GLU A 52 -3.30 -0.16 8.14
C GLU A 52 -2.89 0.81 7.03
N LEU A 53 -3.86 1.29 6.24
CA LEU A 53 -3.63 2.10 5.05
C LEU A 53 -4.14 3.53 5.24
N GLU A 54 -3.49 4.44 4.55
CA GLU A 54 -3.93 5.81 4.36
C GLU A 54 -4.03 6.09 2.86
N LEU A 55 -5.13 6.73 2.45
CA LEU A 55 -5.32 7.23 1.09
C LEU A 55 -5.29 8.75 1.10
N ILE A 56 -4.24 9.34 0.52
CA ILE A 56 -4.03 10.78 0.50
C ILE A 56 -4.16 11.34 -0.92
N ASN A 57 -4.71 12.55 -1.04
CA ASN A 57 -4.60 13.33 -2.27
C ASN A 57 -3.35 14.21 -2.16
N ASP A 58 -2.31 13.82 -2.87
CA ASP A 58 -1.03 14.52 -2.90
C ASP A 58 -0.93 15.53 -4.06
N ARG A 59 -1.65 15.32 -5.17
CA ARG A 59 -1.64 16.23 -6.33
C ARG A 59 -2.86 16.10 -7.23
N GLY A 60 -3.82 17.02 -7.11
CA GLY A 60 -4.90 17.17 -8.09
C GLY A 60 -5.79 15.94 -8.16
N ASN A 61 -5.74 15.19 -9.27
CA ASN A 61 -6.45 13.91 -9.41
C ASN A 61 -5.61 12.69 -9.00
N HIS A 62 -4.36 12.87 -8.60
CA HIS A 62 -3.49 11.80 -8.11
C HIS A 62 -3.76 11.51 -6.63
N TRP A 63 -3.81 10.23 -6.30
CA TRP A 63 -4.04 9.72 -4.96
C TRP A 63 -3.03 8.64 -4.65
N LEU A 64 -2.44 8.70 -3.46
CA LEU A 64 -1.41 7.78 -3.01
C LEU A 64 -1.94 6.90 -1.88
N TRP A 65 -1.82 5.58 -2.07
CA TRP A 65 -2.01 4.58 -1.02
C TRP A 65 -0.67 4.35 -0.33
N LYS A 66 -0.61 4.64 0.96
CA LYS A 66 0.59 4.46 1.80
C LYS A 66 0.24 3.70 3.08
N PRO A 67 1.21 3.04 3.74
CA PRO A 67 0.99 2.55 5.09
C PRO A 67 0.72 3.74 6.03
N LEU A 68 -0.20 3.56 6.99
CA LEU A 68 -0.49 4.56 8.03
C LEU A 68 0.61 4.61 9.11
N PHE A 69 1.34 3.51 9.30
CA PHE A 69 2.44 3.39 10.24
C PHE A 69 3.49 2.40 9.69
N PRO A 70 4.75 2.45 10.17
CA PRO A 70 5.76 1.48 9.75
C PRO A 70 5.30 0.03 9.98
N MET A 71 5.33 -0.79 8.94
CA MET A 71 4.86 -2.19 8.99
C MET A 71 5.67 -3.10 8.09
N SER A 72 5.51 -4.42 8.23
CA SER A 72 6.16 -5.36 7.32
C SER A 72 5.54 -5.28 5.91
N ILE A 73 6.34 -5.62 4.89
CA ILE A 73 5.84 -5.69 3.52
C ILE A 73 4.68 -6.68 3.37
N GLU A 74 4.69 -7.77 4.14
CA GLU A 74 3.63 -8.79 4.14
C GLU A 74 2.31 -8.20 4.69
N THR A 75 2.39 -7.45 5.78
CA THR A 75 1.23 -6.73 6.35
C THR A 75 0.68 -5.72 5.35
N TYR A 76 1.55 -4.96 4.69
CA TYR A 76 1.15 -3.97 3.69
C TYR A 76 0.47 -4.63 2.49
N GLN A 77 1.03 -5.73 1.96
CA GLN A 77 0.44 -6.50 0.87
C GLN A 77 -0.92 -7.09 1.27
N GLN A 78 -1.06 -7.58 2.50
CA GLN A 78 -2.32 -8.14 2.97
C GLN A 78 -3.40 -7.05 3.09
N ALA A 79 -3.07 -5.88 3.61
CA ALA A 79 -4.00 -4.75 3.67
C ALA A 79 -4.43 -4.29 2.26
N LEU A 80 -3.47 -4.19 1.34
CA LEU A 80 -3.74 -3.88 -0.07
C LEU A 80 -4.61 -4.94 -0.76
N ARG A 81 -4.43 -6.21 -0.41
CA ARG A 81 -5.25 -7.30 -0.93
C ARG A 81 -6.71 -7.16 -0.52
N VAL A 82 -6.98 -6.81 0.74
CA VAL A 82 -8.35 -6.60 1.26
C VAL A 82 -9.06 -5.51 0.46
N ILE A 83 -8.43 -4.35 0.25
CA ILE A 83 -9.05 -3.29 -0.56
C ILE A 83 -9.12 -3.68 -2.06
N GLY A 84 -8.14 -4.46 -2.53
CA GLY A 84 -8.08 -4.99 -3.90
C GLY A 84 -9.30 -5.83 -4.30
N GLU A 85 -9.97 -6.49 -3.36
CA GLU A 85 -11.19 -7.28 -3.62
C GLU A 85 -12.37 -6.42 -4.08
N PHE A 86 -12.36 -5.12 -3.78
CA PHE A 86 -13.40 -4.18 -4.19
C PHE A 86 -13.11 -3.51 -5.54
N PHE A 87 -11.90 -3.66 -6.08
CA PHE A 87 -11.59 -3.15 -7.41
C PHE A 87 -12.21 -4.03 -8.48
N TYR A 88 -12.81 -3.39 -9.48
CA TYR A 88 -13.36 -4.08 -10.65
C TYR A 88 -12.89 -3.42 -11.94
N ARG A 89 -12.74 -4.23 -12.98
CA ARG A 89 -12.29 -3.77 -14.29
C ARG A 89 -13.38 -2.98 -15.00
N VAL A 90 -13.03 -1.85 -15.59
CA VAL A 90 -13.93 -0.95 -16.34
C VAL A 90 -13.52 -0.70 -17.80
N SER A 91 -12.32 -1.12 -18.23
CA SER A 91 -11.92 -1.27 -19.64
C SER A 91 -10.82 -2.30 -19.81
#